data_AF-A0A838E6B7-F1
#
_entry.id   AF-A0A838E6B7-F1
#
_cell.length_a   1.000
_cell.length_b   1.000
_cell.length_c   1.000
_cell.angle_alpha   90.00
_cell.angle_beta   90.00
_cell.angle_gamma   90.00
#
_symmetry.space_group_name_H-M   'P 1'
#
loop_
_entity.id
_entity.type
_entity.pdbx_description
1 polymer ?
#
loop_
_entity_poly.entity_id
_entity_poly.type
_entity_poly.pdbx_seq_one_letter_code
_entity_poly.pdbx_strand_id
1 'polypeptide(L)'
;MAARVDLFAPRGLRMRSTDLDPGWFGPKYLRGFASSSPERRERIAEARVGTTTPGMAERLRSRRASADVRIIEKRGAAVVWDQAGSWVEASGRHGPYAAVYEATGYAVDVANVGWLADLGLAAVGGLPVLDHGCKPPRVCTCSDRWRSSSWVPPAATCGAPSALASGSWT
;
A
#
# COMPACT_ATOMS: atom_id res chain seq x y z
N MET A 1 29.54 22.05 10.36
CA MET A 1 29.84 20.89 9.49
C MET A 1 28.64 20.62 8.62
N ALA A 2 28.82 20.44 7.31
CA ALA A 2 27.74 20.02 6.42
C ALA A 2 27.59 18.48 6.50
N ALA A 3 26.37 17.99 6.65
CA ALA A 3 26.09 16.56 6.64
C ALA A 3 26.05 16.04 5.20
N ARG A 4 26.66 14.87 4.95
CA ARG A 4 26.57 14.17 3.68
C ARG A 4 25.48 13.12 3.74
N VAL A 5 24.62 13.07 2.73
CA VAL A 5 23.46 12.17 2.68
C VAL A 5 23.58 11.21 1.51
N ASP A 6 23.46 9.91 1.77
CA ASP A 6 23.24 8.92 0.72
C ASP A 6 21.75 8.54 0.74
N LEU A 7 21.05 8.74 -0.38
CA LEU A 7 19.65 8.38 -0.58
C LEU A 7 19.58 7.09 -1.40
N PHE A 8 19.12 6.00 -0.78
CA PHE A 8 18.90 4.72 -1.44
C PHE A 8 17.46 4.64 -1.96
N ALA A 9 17.31 4.37 -3.25
CA ALA A 9 16.02 4.20 -3.89
C ALA A 9 15.97 2.86 -4.64
N PRO A 10 15.07 1.92 -4.27
CA PRO A 10 14.97 0.62 -4.94
C PRO A 10 14.53 0.72 -6.39
N ARG A 11 13.96 1.86 -6.79
CA ARG A 11 13.56 2.20 -8.16
C ARG A 11 14.13 3.58 -8.52
N GLY A 12 14.09 3.95 -9.79
CA GLY A 12 14.42 5.32 -10.20
C GLY A 12 13.39 6.31 -9.63
N LEU A 13 13.87 7.48 -9.16
CA LEU A 13 13.03 8.57 -8.69
C LEU A 13 12.20 9.10 -9.84
N ARG A 14 10.88 8.94 -9.75
CA ARG A 14 9.94 9.45 -10.73
C ARG A 14 9.34 10.76 -10.24
N MET A 15 9.27 11.74 -11.13
CA MET A 15 8.59 12.99 -10.85
C MET A 15 7.14 12.87 -11.28
N ARG A 16 6.20 13.25 -10.40
CA ARG A 16 4.80 13.47 -10.76
C ARG A 16 4.35 14.79 -10.18
N SER A 17 3.58 15.55 -10.95
CA SER A 17 3.04 16.85 -10.55
C SER A 17 1.77 16.74 -9.70
N THR A 18 1.11 15.58 -9.71
CA THR A 18 -0.17 15.35 -9.03
C THR A 18 -0.21 13.99 -8.33
N ASP A 19 -0.82 13.97 -7.13
CA ASP A 19 -1.10 12.73 -6.39
C ASP A 19 -2.20 11.87 -7.05
N LEU A 20 -2.88 12.43 -8.05
CA LEU A 20 -3.97 11.81 -8.80
C LEU A 20 -3.54 11.22 -10.13
N ASP A 21 -2.25 11.29 -10.50
CA ASP A 21 -1.74 10.64 -11.70
C ASP A 21 -1.40 9.16 -11.40
N PRO A 22 -1.91 8.19 -12.17
CA PRO A 22 -2.75 8.34 -13.37
C PRO A 22 -4.17 8.83 -13.08
N GLY A 23 -4.61 9.85 -13.85
CA GLY A 23 -5.83 10.67 -13.67
C GLY A 23 -7.18 9.94 -13.52
N TRP A 24 -7.16 8.60 -13.52
CA TRP A 24 -8.27 7.74 -13.18
C TRP A 24 -8.46 7.52 -11.67
N PHE A 25 -7.65 8.10 -10.79
CA PHE A 25 -7.91 8.06 -9.34
C PHE A 25 -9.07 8.97 -8.89
N GLY A 26 -9.66 9.75 -9.81
CA GLY A 26 -10.81 10.60 -9.51
C GLY A 26 -12.12 9.82 -9.28
N PRO A 27 -13.07 10.36 -8.49
CA PRO A 27 -14.36 9.71 -8.18
C PRO A 27 -15.15 9.21 -9.40
N LYS A 28 -15.00 9.88 -10.55
CA LYS A 28 -15.63 9.50 -11.83
C LYS A 28 -15.30 8.08 -12.26
N TYR A 29 -14.08 7.60 -11.99
CA TYR A 29 -13.58 6.32 -12.49
C TYR A 29 -13.65 5.18 -11.46
N LEU A 30 -13.98 5.49 -10.20
CA LEU A 30 -14.08 4.50 -9.13
C LEU A 30 -15.16 3.44 -9.37
N ARG A 31 -16.28 3.81 -10.02
CA ARG A 31 -17.37 2.86 -10.34
C ARG A 31 -16.91 1.73 -11.26
N GLY A 32 -16.15 2.06 -12.31
CA GLY A 32 -15.57 1.07 -13.23
C GLY A 32 -14.36 0.34 -12.66
N PHE A 33 -13.70 0.90 -11.65
CA PHE A 33 -12.57 0.29 -10.96
C PHE A 33 -12.99 -0.73 -9.88
N ALA A 34 -14.21 -0.62 -9.35
CA ALA A 34 -14.71 -1.53 -8.31
C ALA A 34 -14.96 -2.97 -8.81
N SER A 35 -15.08 -3.18 -10.13
CA SER A 35 -15.22 -4.52 -10.70
C SER A 35 -13.89 -5.28 -10.63
N SER A 36 -13.94 -6.56 -10.24
CA SER A 36 -12.75 -7.41 -10.16
C SER A 36 -12.36 -7.92 -11.56
N SER A 37 -11.53 -7.17 -12.28
CA SER A 37 -10.92 -7.60 -13.55
C SER A 37 -9.39 -7.77 -13.41
N PRO A 38 -8.75 -8.63 -14.24
CA PRO A 38 -7.29 -8.66 -14.38
C PRO A 38 -6.69 -7.28 -14.69
N GLU A 39 -7.36 -6.50 -15.55
CA GLU A 39 -6.97 -5.13 -15.91
C GLU A 39 -6.87 -4.21 -14.68
N ARG A 40 -7.72 -4.39 -13.67
CA ARG A 40 -7.64 -3.62 -12.42
C ARG A 40 -6.31 -3.86 -11.71
N ARG A 41 -5.82 -5.09 -11.69
CA ARG A 41 -4.55 -5.45 -11.02
C ARG A 41 -3.37 -4.80 -11.71
N GLU A 42 -3.36 -4.84 -13.04
CA GLU A 42 -2.32 -4.19 -13.86
C GLU A 42 -2.31 -2.68 -13.63
N ARG A 43 -3.49 -2.03 -13.68
CA ARG A 43 -3.62 -0.59 -13.40
C ARG A 43 -3.15 -0.21 -12.00
N ILE A 44 -3.45 -1.04 -10.98
CA ILE A 44 -2.94 -0.82 -9.61
C ILE A 44 -1.41 -0.95 -9.58
N ALA A 45 -0.84 -1.96 -10.22
CA ALA A 45 0.60 -2.17 -10.26
C ALA A 45 1.33 -1.00 -10.93
N GLU A 46 0.78 -0.44 -12.00
CA GLU A 46 1.31 0.75 -12.68
C GLU A 46 1.21 2.02 -11.84
N ALA A 47 0.15 2.16 -11.05
CA ALA A 47 -0.04 3.31 -10.17
C ALA A 47 0.86 3.24 -8.92
N ARG A 48 1.20 2.05 -8.44
CA ARG A 48 2.05 1.81 -7.26
C ARG A 48 3.52 2.09 -7.55
N VAL A 49 3.85 3.36 -7.68
CA VAL A 49 5.23 3.82 -7.81
C VAL A 49 5.46 4.99 -6.85
N GLY A 50 6.55 4.94 -6.09
CA GLY A 50 6.98 6.09 -5.29
C GLY A 50 7.38 7.24 -6.22
N THR A 51 6.83 8.42 -5.95
CA THR A 51 7.06 9.63 -6.75
C THR A 51 7.53 10.78 -5.87
N THR A 52 8.07 11.81 -6.51
CA THR A 52 8.46 13.06 -5.86
C THR A 52 7.87 14.23 -6.63
N THR A 53 7.62 15.33 -5.92
CA THR A 53 7.09 16.56 -6.54
C THR A 53 8.16 17.27 -7.36
N PRO A 54 7.80 18.07 -8.37
CA PRO A 54 8.79 18.77 -9.20
C PRO A 54 9.73 19.67 -8.41
N GLY A 55 9.20 20.40 -7.42
CA GLY A 55 10.02 21.26 -6.56
C GLY A 55 11.03 20.47 -5.70
N MET A 56 10.65 19.27 -5.24
CA MET A 56 11.57 18.40 -4.52
C MET A 56 12.61 17.78 -5.45
N ALA A 57 12.21 17.35 -6.66
CA ALA A 57 13.12 16.82 -7.67
C ALA A 57 14.20 17.86 -8.01
N GLU A 58 13.83 19.13 -8.18
CA GLU A 58 14.78 20.20 -8.47
C GLU A 58 15.78 20.39 -7.33
N ARG A 59 15.29 20.47 -6.08
CA ARG A 59 16.16 20.56 -4.89
C ARG A 59 17.14 19.38 -4.80
N LEU A 60 16.69 18.16 -5.08
CA LEU A 60 17.55 16.97 -5.10
C LEU A 60 18.62 17.06 -6.20
N ARG A 61 18.30 17.58 -7.39
CA ARG A 61 19.29 17.80 -8.46
C ARG A 61 20.34 18.82 -8.04
N SER A 62 19.94 19.97 -7.48
CA SER A 62 20.87 21.00 -7.04
C SER A 62 21.80 20.50 -5.92
N ARG A 63 21.27 19.72 -4.97
CA ARG A 63 22.04 19.10 -3.87
C ARG A 63 22.97 17.98 -4.34
N ARG A 64 22.58 17.28 -5.41
CA ARG A 64 23.45 16.29 -6.06
C ARG A 64 24.62 16.95 -6.76
N ALA A 65 24.39 18.08 -7.43
CA ALA A 65 25.45 18.84 -8.11
C ALA A 65 26.50 19.40 -7.13
N SER A 66 26.09 19.78 -5.92
CA SER A 66 26.97 20.23 -4.83
C SER A 66 27.63 19.09 -4.04
N ALA A 67 27.37 17.83 -4.39
CA ALA A 67 27.87 16.62 -3.70
C ALA A 67 27.44 16.45 -2.23
N ASP A 68 26.49 17.27 -1.74
CA ASP A 68 25.82 17.14 -0.44
C ASP A 68 24.99 15.85 -0.36
N VAL A 69 24.32 15.52 -1.47
CA VAL A 69 23.43 14.36 -1.58
C VAL A 69 23.92 13.44 -2.70
N ARG A 70 24.12 12.17 -2.40
CA ARG A 70 24.32 11.13 -3.40
C ARG A 70 23.05 10.29 -3.52
N ILE A 71 22.52 10.18 -4.73
CA ILE A 71 21.33 9.38 -5.01
C ILE A 71 21.76 8.06 -5.63
N ILE A 72 21.35 6.95 -5.01
CA ILE A 72 21.68 5.58 -5.39
C ILE A 72 20.38 4.89 -5.79
N GLU A 73 20.09 4.90 -7.08
CA GLU A 73 18.83 4.38 -7.64
C GLU A 73 18.93 2.92 -8.08
N LYS A 74 17.77 2.27 -8.23
CA LYS A 74 17.64 0.86 -8.65
C LYS A 74 18.39 -0.11 -7.75
N ARG A 75 18.55 0.26 -6.48
CA ARG A 75 19.26 -0.51 -5.46
C ARG A 75 18.50 -0.37 -4.15
N GLY A 76 18.07 -1.51 -3.61
CA GLY A 76 17.57 -1.57 -2.24
C GLY A 76 18.72 -1.50 -1.24
N ALA A 77 18.38 -1.20 0.00
CA ALA A 77 19.30 -1.23 1.12
C ALA A 77 18.65 -2.02 2.27
N ALA A 78 19.44 -2.82 2.96
CA ALA A 78 19.10 -3.37 4.26
C ALA A 78 19.82 -2.56 5.33
N VAL A 79 19.13 -2.24 6.41
CA VAL A 79 19.71 -1.54 7.55
C VAL A 79 19.95 -2.59 8.63
N VAL A 80 21.17 -2.63 9.15
CA VAL A 80 21.52 -3.50 10.26
C VAL A 80 22.17 -2.64 11.33
N TRP A 81 21.74 -2.86 12.57
CA TRP A 81 22.24 -2.13 13.73
C TRP A 81 23.20 -3.02 14.49
N ASP A 82 24.43 -2.56 14.68
CA ASP A 82 25.43 -3.21 15.52
C ASP A 82 25.76 -2.35 16.75
N GLN A 83 26.65 -2.85 17.61
CA GLN A 83 27.07 -2.15 18.83
C GLN A 83 27.91 -0.88 18.56
N ALA A 84 28.41 -0.68 17.34
CA ALA A 84 29.20 0.47 16.91
C ALA A 84 28.37 1.53 16.15
N GLY A 85 27.13 1.21 15.76
CA GLY A 85 26.18 2.13 15.12
C GLY A 85 25.26 1.44 14.10
N SER A 86 24.59 2.24 13.24
CA SER A 86 23.91 1.69 12.06
C SER A 86 24.89 1.49 10.92
N TRP A 87 24.87 0.28 10.34
CA TRP A 87 25.45 0.02 9.04
C TRP A 87 24.35 -0.26 8.01
N VAL A 88 24.53 0.30 6.81
CA VAL A 88 23.60 0.07 5.70
C VAL A 88 24.30 -0.79 4.67
N GLU A 89 23.68 -1.92 4.33
CA GLU A 89 24.10 -2.81 3.25
C GLU A 89 23.29 -2.50 2.00
N ALA A 90 23.93 -1.97 0.96
CA ALA A 90 23.25 -1.68 -0.29
C ALA A 90 24.12 -2.04 -1.49
N SER A 91 23.84 -3.19 -2.12
CA SER A 91 24.48 -3.63 -3.38
C SER A 91 26.01 -3.47 -3.40
N GLY A 92 26.70 -4.00 -2.38
CA GLY A 92 28.16 -3.97 -2.25
C GLY A 92 28.74 -2.68 -1.67
N ARG A 93 27.91 -1.80 -1.09
CA ARG A 93 28.34 -0.59 -0.39
C ARG A 93 27.98 -0.70 1.08
N HIS A 94 29.00 -0.62 1.93
CA HIS A 94 28.89 -0.61 3.38
C HIS A 94 29.48 0.70 3.90
N GLY A 95 28.87 1.29 4.92
CA GLY A 95 29.42 2.46 5.58
C GLY A 95 28.70 2.76 6.89
N PRO A 96 29.39 3.31 7.89
CA PRO A 96 28.76 3.79 9.09
C PRO A 96 27.96 5.06 8.76
N TYR A 97 26.69 5.09 9.17
CA TYR A 97 25.86 6.30 9.11
C TYR A 97 25.57 6.77 10.52
N ALA A 98 25.64 8.09 10.74
CA ALA A 98 25.30 8.69 12.03
C ALA A 98 23.79 8.60 12.32
N ALA A 99 22.96 8.52 11.28
CA ALA A 99 21.52 8.34 11.36
C ALA A 99 21.00 7.67 10.08
N VAL A 100 19.96 6.86 10.23
CA VAL A 100 19.24 6.22 9.13
C VAL A 100 17.77 6.60 9.22
N TYR A 101 17.20 7.05 8.11
CA TYR A 101 15.78 7.40 7.99
C TYR A 101 15.11 6.47 6.99
N GLU A 102 14.13 5.70 7.47
CA GLU A 102 13.38 4.76 6.64
C GLU A 102 12.12 5.43 6.10
N ALA A 103 12.11 5.72 4.80
CA ALA A 103 10.97 6.28 4.08
C ALA A 103 10.31 5.21 3.16
N THR A 104 10.08 4.01 3.70
CA THR A 104 9.57 2.84 2.95
C THR A 104 8.05 2.82 2.78
N GLY A 105 7.34 3.77 3.40
CA GLY A 105 5.88 3.88 3.38
C GLY A 105 5.22 3.17 4.55
N TYR A 106 3.93 2.90 4.43
CA TYR A 106 3.14 2.23 5.46
C TYR A 106 2.40 1.04 4.85
N ALA A 107 2.40 -0.09 5.56
CA ALA A 107 1.49 -1.19 5.29
C ALA A 107 0.37 -1.12 6.32
N VAL A 108 -0.88 -1.03 5.86
CA VAL A 108 -2.05 -1.16 6.74
C VAL A 108 -2.46 -2.61 6.70
N ASP A 109 -2.50 -3.24 7.88
CA ASP A 109 -3.10 -4.54 8.09
C ASP A 109 -4.16 -4.42 9.18
N VAL A 110 -5.43 -4.45 8.79
CA VAL A 110 -6.56 -4.29 9.72
C VAL A 110 -6.62 -5.40 10.77
N ALA A 111 -6.05 -6.57 10.51
CA ALA A 111 -6.00 -7.66 11.48
C ALA A 111 -4.97 -7.41 12.58
N ASN A 112 -3.97 -6.57 12.32
CA ASN A 112 -2.85 -6.28 13.21
C ASN A 112 -2.93 -4.88 13.85
N VAL A 113 -3.98 -4.11 13.56
CA VAL A 113 -4.24 -2.82 14.21
C VAL A 113 -5.31 -3.03 15.29
N GLY A 114 -4.92 -2.95 16.56
CA GLY A 114 -5.74 -3.38 17.71
C GLY A 114 -7.22 -2.97 17.65
N TRP A 115 -7.51 -1.67 17.58
CA TRP A 115 -8.89 -1.19 17.56
C TRP A 115 -9.66 -1.52 16.27
N LEU A 116 -8.97 -1.78 15.15
CA LEU A 116 -9.61 -2.21 13.90
C LEU A 116 -9.92 -3.71 13.93
N ALA A 117 -9.09 -4.52 14.60
CA ALA A 117 -9.35 -5.94 14.79
C ALA A 117 -10.63 -6.17 15.60
N ASP A 118 -10.88 -5.34 16.63
CA ASP A 118 -12.08 -5.41 17.48
C ASP A 118 -13.39 -5.18 16.69
N LEU A 119 -13.33 -4.57 15.51
CA LEU A 119 -14.50 -4.33 14.66
C LEU A 119 -14.94 -5.56 13.87
N GLY A 120 -14.16 -6.65 13.86
CA GLY A 120 -14.52 -7.90 13.19
C GLY A 120 -14.74 -7.76 11.68
N LEU A 121 -14.03 -6.82 11.04
CA LEU A 121 -14.19 -6.53 9.61
C LEU A 121 -13.65 -7.69 8.77
N ALA A 122 -14.41 -8.09 7.75
CA ALA A 122 -13.88 -8.98 6.71
C ALA A 122 -12.68 -8.31 6.03
N ALA A 123 -11.59 -9.06 5.83
CA ALA A 123 -10.36 -8.54 5.26
C ALA A 123 -9.81 -9.44 4.15
N VAL A 124 -9.19 -8.84 3.13
CA VAL A 124 -8.46 -9.54 2.05
C VAL A 124 -7.09 -8.89 1.91
N GLY A 125 -6.02 -9.67 2.12
CA GLY A 125 -4.65 -9.18 2.06
C GLY A 125 -4.36 -8.06 3.06
N GLY A 126 -4.93 -8.15 4.27
CA GLY A 126 -4.78 -7.15 5.34
C GLY A 126 -5.61 -5.88 5.17
N LEU A 127 -6.41 -5.73 4.11
CA LEU A 127 -7.26 -4.56 3.89
C LEU A 127 -8.74 -4.90 4.11
N PRO A 128 -9.57 -3.97 4.61
CA PRO A 128 -10.97 -4.24 4.87
C PRO A 128 -11.73 -4.37 3.55
N VAL A 129 -12.69 -5.31 3.51
CA VAL A 129 -13.65 -5.41 2.41
C VAL A 129 -14.65 -4.26 2.57
N LEU A 130 -14.82 -3.46 1.52
CA LEU A 130 -15.72 -2.30 1.50
C LEU A 130 -16.77 -2.43 0.39
N ASP A 131 -17.96 -1.88 0.64
CA ASP A 131 -19.02 -1.69 -0.35
C ASP A 131 -18.75 -0.45 -1.23
N HIS A 132 -19.66 -0.18 -2.18
CA HIS A 132 -19.55 0.97 -3.08
C HIS A 132 -19.60 2.34 -2.37
N GLY A 133 -20.07 2.39 -1.13
CA GLY A 133 -20.07 3.59 -0.29
C GLY A 133 -18.83 3.70 0.61
N CYS A 134 -17.81 2.86 0.39
CA CYS A 134 -16.63 2.74 1.24
C CYS A 134 -16.95 2.36 2.69
N LYS A 135 -18.06 1.62 2.91
CA LYS A 135 -18.45 1.11 4.23
C LYS A 135 -18.17 -0.39 4.30
N PRO A 136 -17.88 -0.96 5.47
CA PRO A 136 -17.90 -2.40 5.64
C PRO A 136 -19.25 -2.96 5.15
N PRO A 137 -19.26 -4.11 4.43
CA PRO A 137 -20.51 -4.75 4.07
C PRO A 137 -21.28 -5.04 5.35
N ARG A 138 -22.57 -4.70 5.37
CA ARG A 138 -23.44 -5.09 6.47
C ARG A 138 -23.47 -6.61 6.49
N VAL A 139 -22.84 -7.21 7.50
CA VAL A 139 -23.11 -8.60 7.83
C VAL A 139 -24.56 -8.61 8.27
N CYS A 140 -25.45 -9.11 7.41
CA CYS A 140 -26.78 -9.48 7.83
C CYS A 140 -26.59 -10.65 8.80
N THR A 141 -26.45 -10.36 10.09
CA THR A 141 -26.66 -11.37 11.10
C THR A 141 -28.14 -11.74 10.98
N CYS A 142 -28.43 -12.90 10.41
CA CYS A 142 -29.79 -13.45 10.32
C CYS A 142 -30.41 -13.74 11.71
N SER A 143 -29.90 -13.17 12.80
CA SER A 143 -30.24 -13.56 14.16
C SER A 143 -31.47 -12.90 14.77
N ASP A 144 -32.00 -11.76 14.26
CA ASP A 144 -32.96 -10.99 15.09
C ASP A 144 -34.27 -10.54 14.43
N ARG A 145 -34.79 -11.26 13.43
CA ARG A 145 -36.16 -10.95 12.93
C ARG A 145 -36.92 -12.12 12.31
N TRP A 146 -36.98 -13.25 13.00
CA TRP A 146 -37.94 -14.32 12.69
C TRP A 146 -38.75 -14.70 13.93
N ARG A 147 -39.60 -13.78 14.41
CA ARG A 147 -40.86 -14.15 15.08
C ARG A 147 -41.96 -13.25 14.53
N SER A 148 -43.05 -13.91 14.14
CA SER A 148 -44.35 -13.38 13.66
C SER A 148 -44.35 -12.61 12.34
N SER A 149 -44.32 -13.33 11.22
CA SER A 149 -45.18 -13.07 10.06
C SER A 149 -44.99 -14.20 9.06
N SER A 150 -46.09 -14.80 8.58
CA SER A 150 -46.17 -15.92 7.65
C SER A 150 -45.79 -15.53 6.21
N TRP A 151 -44.68 -14.82 6.04
CA TRP A 151 -44.16 -14.43 4.74
C TRP A 151 -42.98 -15.33 4.37
N VAL A 152 -43.17 -16.18 3.36
CA VAL A 152 -42.10 -16.95 2.73
C VAL A 152 -41.42 -16.03 1.71
N PRO A 153 -40.12 -15.68 1.88
CA PRO A 153 -39.41 -14.98 0.83
C PRO A 153 -39.27 -15.90 -0.40
N PRO A 154 -39.40 -15.40 -1.64
CA PRO A 154 -38.88 -16.13 -2.79
C PRO A 154 -37.38 -16.36 -2.54
N ALA A 155 -36.92 -17.58 -2.77
CA ALA A 155 -35.56 -18.05 -2.48
C ALA A 155 -34.49 -17.04 -2.91
N ALA A 156 -34.11 -16.15 -1.99
CA ALA A 156 -32.88 -15.42 -2.09
C ALA A 156 -31.81 -16.46 -1.83
N THR A 157 -31.13 -16.86 -2.90
CA THR A 157 -29.89 -17.62 -2.83
C THR A 157 -28.92 -16.83 -1.96
N CYS A 158 -28.88 -17.17 -0.67
CA CYS A 158 -27.70 -16.99 0.15
C CYS A 158 -26.59 -17.73 -0.58
N GLY A 159 -25.84 -17.00 -1.41
CA GLY A 159 -24.61 -17.51 -1.97
C GLY A 159 -23.71 -17.84 -0.80
N ALA A 160 -23.60 -19.13 -0.49
CA ALA A 160 -22.49 -19.64 0.31
C ALA A 160 -21.19 -19.07 -0.28
N PRO A 161 -20.18 -18.76 0.54
CA PRO A 161 -18.86 -18.47 0.01
C PRO A 161 -18.44 -19.68 -0.82
N SER A 162 -18.43 -19.52 -2.14
CA SER A 162 -17.90 -20.53 -3.04
C SER A 162 -16.49 -20.83 -2.56
N ALA A 163 -16.23 -22.09 -2.22
CA ALA A 163 -14.94 -22.56 -1.78
C ALA A 163 -13.88 -22.08 -2.78
N LEU A 164 -13.02 -21.16 -2.35
CA LEU A 164 -11.79 -20.86 -3.06
C LEU A 164 -10.98 -22.15 -3.03
N ALA A 165 -10.92 -22.79 -4.20
CA ALA A 165 -10.09 -23.94 -4.45
C ALA A 165 -8.68 -23.66 -3.92
N SER A 166 -8.23 -24.56 -3.05
CA SER A 166 -6.84 -24.69 -2.63
C SER A 166 -5.97 -24.97 -3.86
N GLY A 167 -5.50 -23.91 -4.51
CA GLY A 167 -4.40 -23.96 -5.47
C GLY A 167 -3.09 -23.85 -4.71
N SER A 168 -2.36 -24.96 -4.65
CA SER A 168 -1.00 -25.05 -4.13
C SER A 168 -0.08 -24.06 -4.84
N TRP A 169 0.70 -23.32 -4.06
CA TRP A 169 1.81 -22.51 -4.56
C TRP A 169 3.03 -23.42 -4.70
N THR A 170 3.48 -23.61 -5.93
CA THR A 170 4.86 -24.00 -6.29
C THR A 170 5.35 -23.05 -7.35
#